data_AF-A0A2W6IGQ5-F1
#
_entry.id   AF-A0A2W6IGQ5-F1
#
_cell.length_a   1.000
_cell.length_b   1.000
_cell.length_c   1.000
_cell.angle_alpha   90.00
_cell.angle_beta   90.00
_cell.angle_gamma   90.00
#
_symmetry.space_group_name_H-M   'P 1'
#
loop_
_entity.id
_entity.type
_entity.pdbx_description
1 polymer ?
#
loop_
_entity_poly.entity_id
_entity_poly.type
_entity_poly.pdbx_seq_one_letter_code
_entity_poly.pdbx_strand_id
1 'polypeptide(L)'
;MRRVRLLEMADAMDMFCQGTDGEMFDRDGTPWPEADITLVDLATYAREGYNAQLSIAYISLISTVNNIAERDQYLGRPIINVTDEGHIITKNPLLAPYVVKITKMWRKLGAWFWLATQNIDDLPRAAEPMLNMIEWWICLSMPPDEVEKIARFRELSPAQKALMLSARKEAGKFTEGVILSKSMEVLFRAVPPSLYLALAQTEPEEKAERYQLMQHYGCTELEAAFKVAEKIDQARGIESPALELS
;
A
#
# COMPACT_ATOMS: atom_id res chain seq x y z
N MET A 1 -14.19 39.08 -15.00
CA MET A 1 -13.55 37.76 -15.22
C MET A 1 -12.29 37.56 -14.36
N ARG A 2 -11.23 38.40 -14.46
CA ARG A 2 -9.99 38.23 -13.66
C ARG A 2 -10.17 38.35 -12.13
N ARG A 3 -10.98 39.30 -11.66
CA ARG A 3 -11.26 39.48 -10.21
C ARG A 3 -12.02 38.31 -9.60
N VAL A 4 -12.99 37.76 -10.32
CA VAL A 4 -13.80 36.61 -9.86
C VAL A 4 -12.92 35.38 -9.69
N ARG A 5 -12.06 35.08 -10.67
CA ARG A 5 -11.09 33.98 -10.57
C ARG A 5 -10.12 34.13 -9.40
N LEU A 6 -9.68 35.35 -9.09
CA LEU A 6 -8.80 35.59 -7.94
C LEU A 6 -9.53 35.34 -6.60
N LEU A 7 -10.81 35.68 -6.52
CA LEU A 7 -11.63 35.39 -5.34
C LEU A 7 -11.83 33.87 -5.20
N GLU A 8 -12.17 33.17 -6.28
CA GLU A 8 -12.29 31.71 -6.28
C GLU A 8 -10.99 31.01 -5.81
N MET A 9 -9.84 31.52 -6.23
CA MET A 9 -8.55 31.00 -5.77
C MET A 9 -8.27 31.31 -4.30
N ALA A 10 -8.64 32.51 -3.83
CA ALA A 10 -8.48 32.88 -2.43
C ALA A 10 -9.37 32.02 -1.53
N ASP A 11 -10.64 31.84 -1.90
CA ASP A 11 -11.60 31.00 -1.16
C ASP A 11 -11.13 29.53 -1.12
N ALA A 12 -10.57 29.03 -2.23
CA ALA A 12 -10.01 27.68 -2.29
C ALA A 12 -8.71 27.51 -1.48
N MET A 13 -7.97 28.58 -1.20
CA MET A 13 -6.81 28.55 -0.30
C MET A 13 -7.24 28.66 1.17
N ASP A 14 -8.23 29.51 1.46
CA ASP A 14 -8.74 29.78 2.80
C ASP A 14 -9.21 28.50 3.52
N MET A 15 -9.75 27.52 2.76
CA MET A 15 -10.12 26.21 3.32
C MET A 15 -8.96 25.46 3.98
N PHE A 16 -7.71 25.68 3.53
CA PHE A 16 -6.51 25.03 4.09
C PHE A 16 -5.85 25.85 5.19
N CYS A 17 -6.36 27.04 5.50
CA CYS A 17 -5.87 27.92 6.56
C CYS A 17 -6.79 27.90 7.80
N GLN A 18 -7.88 27.11 7.77
CA GLN A 18 -8.91 27.12 8.81
C GLN A 18 -9.15 25.73 9.39
N GLY A 19 -9.55 25.69 10.66
CA GLY A 19 -9.92 24.46 11.36
C GLY A 19 -8.81 23.42 11.36
N THR A 20 -9.20 22.14 11.23
CA THR A 20 -8.27 21.00 11.23
C THR A 20 -7.34 20.98 10.02
N ASP A 21 -7.79 21.51 8.88
CA ASP A 21 -6.95 21.59 7.68
C ASP A 21 -5.86 22.66 7.84
N GLY A 22 -6.18 23.80 8.48
CA GLY A 22 -5.19 24.79 8.91
C GLY A 22 -4.15 24.21 9.87
N GLU A 23 -4.58 23.45 10.89
CA GLU A 23 -3.67 22.79 11.83
C GLU A 23 -2.74 21.78 11.16
N MET A 24 -3.14 21.21 10.02
CA MET A 24 -2.35 20.24 9.26
C MET A 24 -1.43 20.91 8.23
N PHE A 25 -1.96 21.85 7.44
CA PHE A 25 -1.31 22.37 6.23
C PHE A 25 -0.76 23.80 6.37
N ASP A 26 -1.28 24.61 7.29
CA ASP A 26 -0.89 26.01 7.49
C ASP A 26 -0.09 26.20 8.79
N ARG A 27 1.01 25.46 8.88
CA ARG A 27 1.95 25.57 9.99
C ARG A 27 3.37 25.22 9.57
N ASP A 28 4.32 25.63 10.39
CA ASP A 28 5.71 25.22 10.23
C ASP A 28 5.83 23.70 10.36
N GLY A 29 6.44 23.08 9.34
CA GLY A 29 6.78 21.65 9.34
C GLY A 29 8.19 21.40 9.83
N THR A 30 8.44 20.20 10.36
CA THR A 30 9.79 19.69 10.60
C THR A 30 10.15 18.65 9.54
N PRO A 31 11.43 18.57 9.13
CA PRO A 31 11.90 17.45 8.31
C PRO A 31 11.58 16.11 8.97
N TRP A 32 11.40 15.07 8.15
CA TRP A 32 11.23 13.72 8.68
C TRP A 32 12.49 13.30 9.45
N PRO A 33 12.33 12.54 10.55
CA PRO A 33 13.47 11.93 11.22
C PRO A 33 14.17 10.96 10.25
N GLU A 34 15.49 10.83 10.38
CA GLU A 34 16.22 9.78 9.67
C GLU A 34 15.79 8.41 10.22
N ALA A 35 15.19 7.60 9.36
CA ALA A 35 14.68 6.28 9.71
C ALA A 35 14.81 5.31 8.53
N ASP A 36 15.03 4.03 8.83
CA ASP A 36 15.09 2.99 7.80
C ASP A 36 13.70 2.61 7.28
N ILE A 37 12.67 2.78 8.11
CA ILE A 37 11.27 2.50 7.80
C ILE A 37 10.45 3.71 8.22
N THR A 38 9.71 4.29 7.27
CA THR A 38 8.73 5.34 7.54
C THR A 38 7.35 4.81 7.18
N LEU A 39 6.44 4.78 8.16
CA LEU A 39 5.04 4.39 7.98
C LEU A 39 4.18 5.65 8.05
N VAL A 40 3.38 5.88 7.02
CA VAL A 40 2.47 7.04 6.96
C VAL A 40 1.04 6.53 6.82
N ASP A 41 0.21 6.82 7.82
CA ASP A 41 -1.23 6.57 7.77
C ASP A 41 -1.95 7.81 7.28
N LEU A 42 -2.64 7.71 6.14
CA LEU A 42 -3.45 8.78 5.57
C LEU A 42 -4.78 8.95 6.31
N ALA A 43 -5.20 7.96 7.11
CA ALA A 43 -6.35 7.97 7.99
C ALA A 43 -7.60 8.60 7.34
N THR A 44 -8.06 9.72 7.88
CA THR A 44 -9.25 10.45 7.40
C THR A 44 -9.12 10.89 5.95
N TYR A 45 -7.93 11.27 5.48
CA TYR A 45 -7.73 11.77 4.12
C TYR A 45 -7.80 10.70 3.05
N ALA A 46 -7.67 9.42 3.40
CA ALA A 46 -7.91 8.33 2.46
C ALA A 46 -9.41 8.12 2.14
N ARG A 47 -10.32 8.76 2.90
CA ARG A 47 -11.77 8.60 2.73
C ARG A 47 -12.33 9.49 1.62
N GLU A 48 -13.47 9.08 1.07
CA GLU A 48 -14.22 9.91 0.12
C GLU A 48 -14.57 11.27 0.71
N GLY A 49 -14.51 12.31 -0.13
CA GLY A 49 -14.76 13.70 0.26
C GLY A 49 -13.50 14.50 0.61
N TYR A 50 -12.37 13.85 0.91
CA TYR A 50 -11.11 14.51 1.26
C TYR A 50 -10.10 14.57 0.11
N ASN A 51 -10.59 14.58 -1.13
CA ASN A 51 -9.74 14.47 -2.33
C ASN A 51 -8.66 15.57 -2.41
N ALA A 52 -8.97 16.78 -1.98
CA ALA A 52 -8.04 17.90 -2.04
C ALA A 52 -6.95 17.78 -0.95
N GLN A 53 -7.34 17.44 0.27
CA GLN A 53 -6.43 17.18 1.40
C GLN A 53 -5.51 15.99 1.08
N LEU A 54 -6.07 14.90 0.56
CA LEU A 54 -5.32 13.75 0.09
C LEU A 54 -4.29 14.15 -0.97
N SER A 55 -4.68 14.98 -1.94
CA SER A 55 -3.77 15.44 -2.98
C SER A 55 -2.58 16.21 -2.41
N ILE A 56 -2.83 17.18 -1.53
CA ILE A 56 -1.76 18.01 -0.93
C ILE A 56 -0.87 17.16 -0.02
N ALA A 57 -1.47 16.33 0.83
CA ALA A 57 -0.73 15.43 1.72
C ALA A 57 0.17 14.51 0.89
N TYR A 58 -0.38 13.75 -0.06
CA TYR A 58 0.36 12.77 -0.83
C TYR A 58 1.46 13.40 -1.71
N ILE A 59 1.20 14.55 -2.34
CA ILE A 59 2.24 15.28 -3.09
C ILE A 59 3.39 15.68 -2.16
N SER A 60 3.09 16.15 -0.95
CA SER A 60 4.10 16.53 0.04
C SER A 60 4.93 15.32 0.50
N LEU A 61 4.28 14.16 0.72
CA LEU A 61 4.97 12.91 1.07
C LEU A 61 5.93 12.48 -0.03
N ILE A 62 5.44 12.39 -1.27
CA ILE A 62 6.25 11.95 -2.42
C ILE A 62 7.37 12.95 -2.74
N SER A 63 7.12 14.25 -2.57
CA SER A 63 8.16 15.27 -2.73
C SER A 63 9.26 15.11 -1.68
N THR A 64 8.90 14.76 -0.44
CA THR A 64 9.87 14.48 0.63
C THR A 64 10.70 13.25 0.29
N VAL A 65 10.06 12.16 -0.16
CA VAL A 65 10.77 10.96 -0.64
C VAL A 65 11.68 11.28 -1.82
N ASN A 66 11.26 12.12 -2.76
CA ASN A 66 12.10 12.56 -3.87
C ASN A 66 13.35 13.31 -3.39
N ASN A 67 13.20 14.22 -2.41
CA ASN A 67 14.34 14.95 -1.86
C ASN A 67 15.34 14.01 -1.18
N ILE A 68 14.86 12.99 -0.44
CA ILE A 68 15.70 11.95 0.16
C ILE A 68 16.42 11.17 -0.95
N ALA A 69 15.70 10.76 -2.01
CA ALA A 69 16.26 10.04 -3.13
C ALA A 69 17.35 10.84 -3.86
N GLU A 70 17.16 12.14 -4.04
CA GLU A 70 18.15 13.04 -4.66
C GLU A 70 19.39 13.24 -3.77
N ARG A 71 19.19 13.44 -2.46
CA ARG A 71 20.28 13.57 -1.49
C ARG A 71 21.15 12.33 -1.46
N ASP A 72 20.53 11.15 -1.48
CA ASP A 72 21.18 9.86 -1.22
C ASP A 72 21.51 9.06 -2.50
N GLN A 73 21.31 9.64 -3.69
CA GLN A 73 21.43 8.95 -4.98
C GLN A 73 22.78 8.26 -5.23
N TYR A 74 23.86 8.70 -4.56
CA TYR A 74 25.21 8.15 -4.70
C TYR A 74 25.58 7.12 -3.63
N LEU A 75 24.70 6.85 -2.66
CA LEU A 75 24.97 5.93 -1.56
C LEU A 75 24.74 4.45 -1.93
N GLY A 76 24.17 4.19 -3.12
CA GLY A 76 23.84 2.84 -3.58
C GLY A 76 22.72 2.15 -2.80
N ARG A 77 22.02 2.89 -1.92
CA ARG A 77 20.93 2.38 -1.10
C ARG A 77 19.59 2.72 -1.76
N PRO A 78 18.81 1.71 -2.20
CA PRO A 78 17.54 1.97 -2.86
C PRO A 78 16.46 2.37 -1.85
N ILE A 79 15.51 3.17 -2.31
CA ILE A 79 14.26 3.47 -1.59
C ILE A 79 13.15 2.61 -2.17
N ILE A 80 12.37 1.95 -1.32
CA ILE A 80 11.13 1.27 -1.73
C ILE A 80 9.96 2.03 -1.13
N ASN A 81 9.25 2.77 -1.98
CA ASN A 81 8.05 3.49 -1.61
C ASN A 81 6.83 2.64 -1.95
N VAL A 82 6.22 2.04 -0.93
CA VAL A 82 5.01 1.23 -1.06
C VAL A 82 3.79 2.10 -0.85
N THR A 83 2.84 2.07 -1.78
CA THR A 83 1.51 2.66 -1.65
C THR A 83 0.50 1.54 -1.64
N ASP A 84 -0.10 1.32 -0.47
CA ASP A 84 -1.26 0.45 -0.30
C ASP A 84 -2.54 1.16 -0.76
N GLU A 85 -3.54 0.38 -1.15
CA GLU A 85 -4.77 0.87 -1.81
C GLU A 85 -4.50 1.91 -2.90
N GLY A 86 -3.55 1.58 -3.77
CA GLY A 86 -3.05 2.43 -4.85
C GLY A 86 -4.12 2.97 -5.79
N HIS A 87 -5.29 2.34 -5.82
CA HIS A 87 -6.45 2.85 -6.54
C HIS A 87 -6.94 4.22 -6.02
N ILE A 88 -6.80 4.50 -4.73
CA ILE A 88 -7.16 5.80 -4.12
C ILE A 88 -6.33 6.92 -4.75
N ILE A 89 -5.03 6.69 -4.91
CA ILE A 89 -4.09 7.64 -5.49
C ILE A 89 -4.28 7.75 -7.00
N THR A 90 -4.44 6.62 -7.69
CA THR A 90 -4.52 6.61 -9.14
C THR A 90 -5.86 7.12 -9.68
N LYS A 91 -6.98 6.97 -8.96
CA LYS A 91 -8.29 7.56 -9.31
C LYS A 91 -8.29 9.09 -9.23
N ASN A 92 -7.42 9.68 -8.41
CA ASN A 92 -7.37 11.12 -8.23
C ASN A 92 -6.71 11.80 -9.45
N PRO A 93 -7.40 12.74 -10.13
CA PRO A 93 -6.93 13.33 -11.38
C PRO A 93 -5.69 14.22 -11.23
N LEU A 94 -5.40 14.71 -10.01
CA LEU A 94 -4.19 15.48 -9.72
C LEU A 94 -3.00 14.56 -9.42
N LEU A 95 -3.25 13.45 -8.74
CA LEU A 95 -2.20 12.54 -8.28
C LEU A 95 -1.73 11.58 -9.38
N ALA A 96 -2.62 11.05 -10.21
CA ALA A 96 -2.23 10.09 -11.24
C ALA A 96 -1.12 10.60 -12.19
N PRO A 97 -1.24 11.82 -12.78
CA PRO A 97 -0.18 12.37 -13.63
C PRO A 97 1.11 12.65 -12.86
N TYR A 98 1.00 13.06 -11.59
CA TYR A 98 2.15 13.34 -10.74
C TYR A 98 2.94 12.06 -10.42
N VAL A 99 2.25 10.98 -10.05
CA VAL A 99 2.86 9.66 -9.82
C VAL A 99 3.52 9.12 -11.10
N VAL A 100 2.85 9.23 -12.26
CA VAL A 100 3.46 8.83 -13.55
C VAL A 100 4.77 9.60 -13.81
N LYS A 101 4.82 10.89 -13.47
CA LYS A 101 6.02 11.72 -13.65
C LYS A 101 7.12 11.33 -12.68
N ILE A 102 6.82 11.21 -11.38
CA ILE A 102 7.82 10.96 -10.35
C ILE A 102 8.44 9.57 -10.50
N THR A 103 7.65 8.55 -10.83
CA THR A 103 8.12 7.18 -11.04
C THR A 103 9.12 7.08 -12.20
N LYS A 104 8.96 7.91 -13.24
CA LYS A 104 9.95 8.01 -14.33
C LYS A 104 11.27 8.63 -13.87
N MET A 105 11.22 9.62 -12.98
CA MET A 105 12.41 10.26 -12.43
C MET A 105 13.17 9.32 -11.49
N TRP A 106 12.45 8.63 -10.62
CA TRP A 106 13.00 7.71 -9.60
C TRP A 106 13.84 6.56 -10.14
N ARG A 107 13.60 6.14 -11.39
CA ARG A 107 14.48 5.19 -12.10
C ARG A 107 15.95 5.62 -12.13
N LYS A 108 16.23 6.92 -12.09
CA LYS A 108 17.60 7.47 -12.09
C LYS A 108 18.16 7.66 -10.68
N LEU A 109 17.31 7.65 -9.65
CA LEU A 109 17.67 7.95 -8.26
C LEU A 109 17.73 6.71 -7.37
N GLY A 110 17.55 5.51 -7.92
CA GLY A 110 17.52 4.27 -7.14
C GLY A 110 16.25 4.11 -6.28
N ALA A 111 15.17 4.82 -6.60
CA ALA A 111 13.90 4.70 -5.90
C ALA A 111 12.89 3.85 -6.68
N TRP A 112 12.15 3.01 -5.97
CA TRP A 112 11.17 2.06 -6.50
C TRP A 112 9.79 2.43 -5.99
N PHE A 113 8.82 2.49 -6.90
CA PHE A 113 7.42 2.73 -6.55
C PHE A 113 6.65 1.43 -6.64
N TRP A 114 6.17 0.96 -5.49
CA TRP A 114 5.36 -0.24 -5.36
C TRP A 114 3.92 0.16 -5.14
N LEU A 115 3.01 -0.40 -5.93
CA LEU A 115 1.59 -0.14 -5.85
C LEU A 115 0.87 -1.45 -5.53
N ALA A 116 0.17 -1.49 -4.40
CA ALA A 116 -0.72 -2.60 -4.06
C ALA A 116 -2.18 -2.17 -4.30
N THR A 117 -2.97 -3.02 -4.95
CA THR A 117 -4.41 -2.81 -5.17
C THR A 117 -5.12 -4.15 -5.19
N GLN A 118 -6.36 -4.18 -4.72
CA GLN A 118 -7.17 -5.39 -4.71
C GLN A 118 -7.76 -5.71 -6.09
N ASN A 119 -8.32 -4.69 -6.75
CA ASN A 119 -8.90 -4.83 -8.08
C ASN A 119 -8.15 -3.96 -9.07
N ILE A 120 -7.87 -4.50 -10.26
CA ILE A 120 -7.20 -3.73 -11.31
C ILE A 120 -8.17 -2.78 -12.03
N ASP A 121 -9.47 -3.08 -12.03
CA ASP A 121 -10.52 -2.22 -12.63
C ASP A 121 -10.67 -0.89 -11.89
N ASP A 122 -10.23 -0.83 -10.63
CA ASP A 122 -10.23 0.41 -9.87
C ASP A 122 -9.15 1.40 -10.38
N LEU A 123 -8.22 0.96 -11.23
CA LEU A 123 -7.22 1.85 -11.82
C LEU A 123 -7.79 2.55 -13.07
N PRO A 124 -7.81 3.89 -13.12
CA PRO A 124 -8.33 4.60 -14.29
C PRO A 124 -7.39 4.49 -15.48
N ARG A 125 -7.90 4.79 -16.68
CA ARG A 125 -7.09 4.86 -17.91
C ARG A 125 -5.88 5.80 -17.79
N ALA A 126 -5.97 6.85 -16.97
CA ALA A 126 -4.85 7.76 -16.71
C ALA A 126 -3.62 7.05 -16.10
N ALA A 127 -3.81 5.89 -15.44
CA ALA A 127 -2.75 5.07 -14.87
C ALA A 127 -2.12 4.09 -15.89
N GLU A 128 -2.71 3.89 -17.08
CA GLU A 128 -2.18 3.01 -18.13
C GLU A 128 -0.69 3.23 -18.42
N PRO A 129 -0.19 4.48 -18.60
CA PRO A 129 1.22 4.71 -18.85
C PRO A 129 2.13 4.23 -17.71
N MET A 130 1.65 4.31 -16.46
CA MET A 130 2.37 3.79 -15.30
C MET A 130 2.38 2.27 -15.29
N LEU A 131 1.23 1.63 -15.53
CA LEU A 131 1.12 0.17 -15.53
C LEU A 131 1.99 -0.49 -16.61
N ASN A 132 2.03 0.11 -17.81
CA ASN A 132 2.89 -0.35 -18.90
C ASN A 132 4.40 -0.23 -18.58
N MET A 133 4.75 0.58 -17.58
CA MET A 133 6.11 0.79 -17.12
C MET A 133 6.53 -0.16 -15.99
N ILE A 134 5.58 -0.89 -15.38
CA ILE A 134 5.84 -1.82 -14.29
C ILE A 134 6.59 -3.03 -14.82
N GLU A 135 7.79 -3.22 -14.30
CA GLU A 135 8.64 -4.36 -14.64
C GLU A 135 8.21 -5.62 -13.88
N TRP A 136 7.94 -5.47 -12.58
CA TRP A 136 7.65 -6.55 -11.65
C TRP A 136 6.17 -6.57 -11.29
N TRP A 137 5.49 -7.66 -11.65
CA TRP A 137 4.12 -7.91 -11.26
C TRP A 137 4.12 -9.03 -10.24
N ILE A 138 3.58 -8.75 -9.05
CA ILE A 138 3.37 -9.75 -7.99
C ILE A 138 1.87 -9.96 -7.89
N CYS A 139 1.41 -11.07 -8.44
CA CYS A 139 0.01 -11.41 -8.55
C CYS A 139 -0.30 -12.51 -7.54
N LEU A 140 -1.14 -12.25 -6.54
CA LEU A 140 -1.59 -13.31 -5.61
C LEU A 140 -2.64 -14.21 -6.29
N SER A 141 -3.29 -15.07 -5.51
CA SER A 141 -4.44 -15.84 -6.00
C SER A 141 -5.54 -14.89 -6.46
N MET A 142 -5.86 -14.92 -7.76
CA MET A 142 -6.82 -14.03 -8.40
C MET A 142 -7.87 -14.84 -9.16
N PRO A 143 -9.13 -14.36 -9.21
CA PRO A 143 -10.16 -14.92 -10.07
C PRO A 143 -9.78 -14.87 -11.57
N PRO A 144 -10.36 -15.74 -12.42
CA PRO A 144 -10.03 -15.76 -13.85
C PRO A 144 -10.26 -14.45 -14.60
N ASP A 145 -11.25 -13.65 -14.20
CA ASP A 145 -11.53 -12.36 -14.82
C ASP A 145 -10.43 -11.33 -14.52
N GLU A 146 -9.85 -11.33 -13.32
CA GLU A 146 -8.71 -10.45 -12.98
C GLU A 146 -7.47 -10.74 -13.82
N VAL A 147 -7.21 -12.02 -14.14
CA VAL A 147 -6.09 -12.41 -15.04
C VAL A 147 -6.27 -11.81 -16.43
N GLU A 148 -7.50 -11.83 -16.97
CA GLU A 148 -7.78 -11.23 -18.28
C GLU A 148 -7.68 -9.70 -18.26
N LYS A 149 -8.01 -9.06 -17.12
CA LYS A 149 -7.84 -7.61 -16.98
C LYS A 149 -6.37 -7.20 -16.95
N ILE A 150 -5.51 -7.98 -16.28
CA ILE A 150 -4.04 -7.76 -16.32
C ILE A 150 -3.51 -7.89 -17.75
N ALA A 151 -4.06 -8.83 -18.54
CA ALA A 151 -3.67 -9.03 -19.93
C ALA A 151 -3.84 -7.77 -20.82
N ARG A 152 -4.59 -6.75 -20.36
CA ARG A 152 -4.74 -5.46 -21.03
C ARG A 152 -3.50 -4.56 -20.91
N PHE A 153 -2.76 -4.67 -19.82
CA PHE A 153 -1.59 -3.82 -19.52
C PHE A 153 -0.26 -4.56 -19.73
N ARG A 154 -0.31 -5.89 -19.68
CA ARG A 154 0.85 -6.76 -19.88
C ARG A 154 0.46 -7.89 -20.82
N GLU A 155 1.25 -8.10 -21.87
CA GLU A 155 1.05 -9.27 -22.73
C GLU A 155 1.33 -10.55 -21.94
N LEU A 156 0.35 -11.45 -21.88
CA LEU A 156 0.42 -12.71 -21.16
C LEU A 156 0.31 -13.89 -22.12
N SER A 157 1.29 -14.79 -22.07
CA SER A 157 1.23 -16.07 -22.79
C SER A 157 0.18 -17.00 -22.16
N PRO A 158 -0.35 -17.98 -22.92
CA PRO A 158 -1.26 -18.97 -22.36
C PRO A 158 -0.68 -19.73 -21.14
N ALA A 159 0.64 -19.97 -21.14
CA ALA A 159 1.33 -20.61 -20.03
C ALA A 159 1.40 -19.71 -18.78
N GLN A 160 1.66 -18.41 -18.95
CA GLN A 160 1.64 -17.45 -17.85
C GLN A 160 0.24 -17.32 -17.24
N LYS A 161 -0.81 -17.27 -18.07
CA LYS A 161 -2.21 -17.28 -17.59
C LYS A 161 -2.51 -18.54 -16.80
N ALA A 162 -2.12 -19.71 -17.30
CA ALA A 162 -2.30 -20.97 -16.59
C ALA A 162 -1.55 -20.99 -15.25
N LEU A 163 -0.33 -20.44 -15.21
CA LEU A 163 0.46 -20.32 -13.98
C LEU A 163 -0.23 -19.42 -12.94
N MET A 164 -0.74 -18.27 -13.36
CA MET A 164 -1.48 -17.34 -12.48
C MET A 164 -2.74 -18.00 -11.90
N LEU A 165 -3.50 -18.72 -12.73
CA LEU A 165 -4.69 -19.47 -12.32
C LEU A 165 -4.38 -20.67 -11.42
N SER A 166 -3.13 -21.14 -11.40
CA SER A 166 -2.73 -22.28 -10.55
C SER A 166 -2.46 -21.88 -9.09
N ALA A 167 -2.34 -20.59 -8.78
CA ALA A 167 -2.02 -20.10 -7.45
C ALA A 167 -3.17 -20.34 -6.46
N ARG A 168 -2.88 -21.06 -5.37
CA ARG A 168 -3.85 -21.42 -4.33
C ARG A 168 -3.67 -20.59 -3.07
N LYS A 169 -4.77 -20.47 -2.32
CA LYS A 169 -4.78 -19.90 -0.97
C LYS A 169 -5.42 -20.92 -0.03
N GLU A 170 -4.80 -21.14 1.12
CA GLU A 170 -5.37 -21.95 2.19
C GLU A 170 -5.29 -21.15 3.50
N ALA A 171 -6.47 -20.77 4.01
CA ALA A 171 -6.59 -19.91 5.18
C ALA A 171 -5.83 -20.49 6.38
N GLY A 172 -5.09 -19.63 7.08
CA GLY A 172 -4.26 -20.05 8.22
C GLY A 172 -3.00 -20.85 7.84
N LYS A 173 -2.75 -21.18 6.56
CA LYS A 173 -1.56 -21.93 6.13
C LYS A 173 -0.67 -21.15 5.19
N PHE A 174 -1.13 -20.87 3.97
CA PHE A 174 -0.30 -20.24 2.95
C PHE A 174 -1.12 -19.49 1.91
N THR A 175 -0.46 -18.55 1.24
CA THR A 175 -0.96 -17.90 0.03
C THR A 175 0.08 -18.07 -1.06
N GLU A 176 -0.32 -18.58 -2.22
CA GLU A 176 0.52 -18.61 -3.41
C GLU A 176 0.28 -17.37 -4.26
N GLY A 177 1.29 -17.04 -5.05
CA GLY A 177 1.23 -16.01 -6.06
C GLY A 177 2.25 -16.25 -7.15
N VAL A 178 2.21 -15.43 -8.18
CA VAL A 178 3.10 -15.48 -9.32
C VAL A 178 3.85 -14.15 -9.43
N ILE A 179 5.16 -14.24 -9.57
CA ILE A 179 6.02 -13.12 -9.94
C ILE A 179 6.24 -13.19 -11.45
N LEU A 180 5.86 -12.11 -12.14
CA LEU A 180 6.09 -11.93 -13.57
C LEU A 180 6.98 -10.71 -13.81
N SER A 181 8.12 -10.93 -14.45
CA SER A 181 9.03 -9.89 -14.94
C SER A 181 9.54 -10.23 -16.33
N LYS A 182 10.49 -9.46 -16.87
CA LYS A 182 11.09 -9.80 -18.19
C LYS A 182 12.00 -11.02 -18.12
N SER A 183 12.55 -11.33 -16.95
CA SER A 183 13.56 -12.37 -16.76
C SER A 183 13.13 -13.48 -15.80
N MET A 184 11.92 -13.38 -15.23
CA MET A 184 11.46 -14.30 -14.19
C MET A 184 9.95 -14.52 -14.28
N GLU A 185 9.57 -15.79 -14.24
CA GLU A 185 8.20 -16.27 -14.15
C GLU A 185 8.17 -17.38 -13.11
N VAL A 186 7.75 -17.06 -11.89
CA VAL A 186 7.88 -17.97 -10.74
C VAL A 186 6.58 -18.01 -9.94
N LEU A 187 6.07 -19.21 -9.70
CA LEU A 187 5.09 -19.46 -8.65
C LEU A 187 5.82 -19.49 -7.30
N PHE A 188 5.40 -18.64 -6.37
CA PHE A 188 5.89 -18.64 -5.01
C PHE A 188 4.78 -19.01 -4.04
N ARG A 189 5.18 -19.51 -2.87
CA ARG A 189 4.29 -19.77 -1.74
C ARG A 189 4.76 -18.96 -0.54
N ALA A 190 3.93 -18.04 -0.07
CA ALA A 190 4.16 -17.31 1.16
C ALA A 190 3.55 -18.09 2.33
N VAL A 191 4.38 -18.46 3.30
CA VAL A 191 3.99 -19.05 4.58
C VAL A 191 4.37 -18.04 5.68
N PRO A 192 3.50 -17.05 5.95
CA PRO A 192 3.83 -16.01 6.92
C PRO A 192 3.89 -16.58 8.35
N PRO A 193 4.77 -16.02 9.21
CA PRO A 193 4.77 -16.31 10.64
C PRO A 193 3.36 -16.10 11.22
N SER A 194 2.99 -16.94 12.18
CA SER A 194 1.64 -16.93 12.78
C SER A 194 1.29 -15.60 13.42
N LEU A 195 2.28 -14.95 14.04
CA LEU A 195 2.12 -13.61 14.61
C LEU A 195 1.75 -12.57 13.55
N TYR A 196 2.34 -12.64 12.36
CA TYR A 196 2.10 -11.64 11.31
C TYR A 196 0.69 -11.80 10.76
N LEU A 197 0.21 -13.04 10.64
CA LEU A 197 -1.19 -13.30 10.33
C LEU A 197 -2.10 -12.71 11.40
N ALA A 198 -1.90 -13.07 12.67
CA ALA A 198 -2.76 -12.63 13.77
C ALA A 198 -2.86 -11.10 13.91
N LEU A 199 -1.76 -10.39 13.66
CA LEU A 199 -1.73 -8.91 13.66
C LEU A 199 -2.42 -8.32 12.42
N ALA A 200 -2.32 -8.97 11.26
CA ALA A 200 -2.92 -8.51 10.01
C ALA A 200 -4.42 -8.88 9.87
N GLN A 201 -4.96 -9.66 10.80
CA GLN A 201 -6.36 -10.07 10.78
C GLN A 201 -7.31 -8.89 10.97
N THR A 202 -8.15 -8.65 9.97
CA THR A 202 -9.10 -7.52 9.90
C THR A 202 -10.54 -7.95 9.68
N GLU A 203 -10.80 -9.23 9.40
CA GLU A 203 -12.14 -9.72 9.08
C GLU A 203 -13.07 -9.68 10.31
N PRO A 204 -14.39 -9.53 10.12
CA PRO A 204 -15.34 -9.43 11.24
C PRO A 204 -15.26 -10.61 12.22
N GLU A 205 -15.15 -11.83 11.72
CA GLU A 205 -15.01 -13.05 12.53
C GLU A 205 -13.69 -13.10 13.31
N GLU A 206 -12.60 -12.60 12.72
CA GLU A 206 -11.28 -12.56 13.37
C GLU A 206 -11.27 -11.51 14.49
N LYS A 207 -11.88 -10.34 14.25
CA LYS A 207 -12.11 -9.32 15.28
C LYS A 207 -12.98 -9.85 16.42
N ALA A 208 -14.02 -10.62 16.09
CA ALA A 208 -14.88 -11.24 17.09
C ALA A 208 -14.12 -12.28 17.92
N GLU A 209 -13.30 -13.13 17.30
CA GLU A 209 -12.42 -14.07 18.02
C GLU A 209 -11.46 -13.33 18.95
N ARG A 210 -10.79 -12.28 18.46
CA ARG A 210 -9.85 -11.49 19.26
C ARG A 210 -10.54 -10.86 20.46
N TYR A 211 -11.74 -10.31 20.27
CA TYR A 211 -12.53 -9.75 21.35
C TYR A 211 -12.94 -10.80 22.39
N GLN A 212 -13.31 -12.02 21.96
CA GLN A 212 -13.61 -13.12 22.88
C GLN A 212 -12.39 -13.51 23.72
N LEU A 213 -11.20 -13.54 23.12
CA LEU A 213 -9.95 -13.80 23.83
C LEU A 213 -9.62 -12.71 24.85
N MET A 214 -9.81 -11.43 24.50
CA MET A 214 -9.65 -10.31 25.44
C MET A 214 -10.57 -10.46 26.65
N GLN A 215 -11.85 -10.80 26.44
CA GLN A 215 -12.80 -11.00 27.53
C GLN A 215 -12.47 -12.22 28.40
N HIS A 216 -12.03 -13.32 27.78
CA HIS A 216 -11.74 -14.56 28.49
C HIS A 216 -10.48 -14.46 29.36
N TYR A 217 -9.42 -13.83 28.84
CA TYR A 217 -8.12 -13.73 29.51
C TYR A 217 -7.90 -12.40 30.24
N GLY A 218 -8.79 -11.41 30.06
CA GLY A 218 -8.65 -10.08 30.63
C GLY A 218 -7.43 -9.32 30.09
N CYS A 219 -7.08 -9.53 28.82
CA CYS A 219 -5.86 -9.01 28.20
C CYS A 219 -6.12 -7.91 27.16
N THR A 220 -5.06 -7.22 26.77
CA THR A 220 -5.05 -6.20 25.70
C THR A 220 -5.28 -6.82 24.33
N GLU A 221 -5.57 -5.98 23.33
CA GLU A 221 -5.73 -6.45 21.94
C GLU A 221 -4.46 -7.11 21.40
N LEU A 222 -3.28 -6.56 21.74
CA LEU A 222 -1.99 -7.10 21.33
C LEU A 222 -1.74 -8.49 21.93
N GLU A 223 -1.98 -8.65 23.23
CA GLU A 223 -1.88 -9.94 23.91
C GLU A 223 -2.87 -10.96 23.35
N ALA A 224 -4.09 -10.54 23.03
CA ALA A 224 -5.06 -11.39 22.36
C ALA A 224 -4.59 -11.83 20.97
N ALA A 225 -3.93 -10.96 20.20
CA ALA A 225 -3.31 -11.33 18.93
C ALA A 225 -2.18 -12.36 19.12
N PHE A 226 -1.40 -12.28 20.19
CA PHE A 226 -0.39 -13.30 20.51
C PHE A 226 -1.04 -14.66 20.81
N LYS A 227 -2.19 -14.67 21.51
CA LYS A 227 -2.96 -15.89 21.72
C LYS A 227 -3.53 -16.48 20.44
N VAL A 228 -3.95 -15.65 19.48
CA VAL A 228 -4.32 -16.14 18.15
C VAL A 228 -3.11 -16.74 17.43
N ALA A 229 -1.95 -16.10 17.50
CA ALA A 229 -0.71 -16.62 16.91
C ALA A 229 -0.32 -17.98 17.50
N GLU A 230 -0.40 -18.14 18.83
CA GLU A 230 -0.17 -19.41 19.52
C GLU A 230 -1.10 -20.52 19.01
N LYS A 231 -2.40 -20.23 18.83
CA LYS A 231 -3.36 -21.19 18.26
C LYS A 231 -2.98 -21.61 16.84
N ILE A 232 -2.55 -20.67 16.01
CA ILE A 232 -2.12 -20.96 14.62
C ILE A 232 -0.86 -21.82 14.62
N ASP A 233 0.13 -21.52 15.47
CA ASP A 233 1.34 -22.33 15.62
C ASP A 233 1.02 -23.77 16.05
N GLN A 234 0.18 -23.93 17.07
CA GLN A 234 -0.27 -25.26 17.52
C GLN A 234 -0.96 -26.04 16.40
N ALA A 235 -1.84 -25.39 15.63
CA ALA A 235 -2.51 -26.00 14.49
C ALA A 235 -1.53 -26.38 13.35
N ARG A 236 -0.39 -25.68 13.26
CA ARG A 236 0.70 -25.96 12.31
C ARG A 236 1.74 -26.95 12.86
N GLY A 237 1.65 -27.35 14.13
CA GLY A 237 2.63 -28.21 14.79
C GLY A 237 3.97 -27.50 15.06
N ILE A 238 3.93 -26.19 15.29
CA ILE A 238 5.09 -25.34 15.59
C ILE A 238 5.09 -25.00 17.08
N GLU A 239 6.25 -25.01 17.71
CA GLU A 239 6.41 -24.52 19.08
C GLU A 239 6.36 -22.98 19.08
N SER A 240 5.40 -22.41 19.82
CA SER A 240 5.24 -20.96 19.88
C SER A 240 6.40 -20.32 20.65
N PRO A 241 6.99 -19.24 20.12
CA PRO A 241 8.01 -18.50 20.84
C PRO A 241 7.43 -17.87 22.11
N ALA A 242 8.23 -17.81 23.18
CA ALA A 242 7.88 -17.06 24.37
C ALA A 242 7.87 -15.56 24.04
N LEU A 243 6.68 -15.00 23.84
CA LEU A 243 6.49 -13.57 23.65
C LEU A 243 6.38 -12.91 25.03
N GLU A 244 7.52 -12.56 25.63
CA GLU A 244 7.55 -11.73 26.83
C GLU A 244 7.32 -10.27 26.43
N LEU A 245 6.21 -9.70 26.90
CA LEU A 245 5.95 -8.27 26.82
C LEU A 245 6.74 -7.58 27.94
N SER A 246 7.79 -6.85 27.56
CA SER A 246 8.52 -5.95 28.46
C SER A 246 7.78 -4.62 28.63
#